data_AF-A0AA86T456-F1
#
_entry.id   AF-A0AA86T456-F1
#
_cell.length_a   1.000
_cell.length_b   1.000
_cell.length_c   1.000
_cell.angle_alpha   90.00
_cell.angle_beta   90.00
_cell.angle_gamma   90.00
#
_symmetry.space_group_name_H-M   'P 1'
#
loop_
_entity.id
_entity.type
_entity.pdbx_description
1 polymer ?
#
loop_
_entity_poly.entity_id
_entity_poly.type
_entity_poly.pdbx_seq_one_letter_code
_entity_poly.pdbx_strand_id
1 'polypeptide(L)'
;MALGAKKRGVEYLAITDHSQHLGVAKGLDVTRLLAHLEQIDKLNDEPDGITLLKGLEVDILEGGSLDMPDDVLGKLDLVVGAVHDHFQLSQQKQTERILMAMDHPHFTMLAHPQGVTQPRRGAIRSPTHSLRAR
;
A
#
# COMPACT_ATOMS: atom_id res chain seq x y z
N MET A 1 3.18 -2.12 -17.94
CA MET A 1 1.88 -1.62 -17.42
C MET A 1 1.48 -0.30 -18.09
N ALA A 2 2.36 0.70 -18.14
CA ALA A 2 2.13 2.01 -18.77
C ALA A 2 1.48 1.95 -20.18
N LEU A 3 2.06 1.21 -21.14
CA LEU A 3 1.47 1.06 -22.48
C LEU A 3 0.05 0.46 -22.46
N GLY A 4 -0.22 -0.45 -21.52
CA GLY A 4 -1.54 -1.05 -21.35
C GLY A 4 -2.56 -0.04 -20.81
N ALA A 5 -2.15 0.81 -19.87
CA ALA A 5 -2.96 1.91 -19.35
C ALA A 5 -3.24 2.95 -20.45
N LYS A 6 -2.22 3.36 -21.21
CA LYS A 6 -2.38 4.26 -22.38
C LYS A 6 -3.39 3.71 -23.38
N LYS A 7 -3.30 2.42 -23.74
CA LYS A 7 -4.27 1.76 -24.65
C LYS A 7 -5.71 1.75 -24.12
N ARG A 8 -5.89 1.81 -22.79
CA ARG A 8 -7.21 1.88 -22.15
C ARG A 8 -7.75 3.31 -22.04
N GLY A 9 -6.96 4.32 -22.40
CA GLY A 9 -7.36 5.73 -22.37
C GLY A 9 -7.52 6.31 -20.97
N VAL A 10 -6.84 5.73 -19.96
CA VAL A 10 -6.81 6.32 -18.60
C VAL A 10 -5.78 7.45 -18.56
N GLU A 11 -6.03 8.46 -17.73
CA GLU A 11 -5.17 9.65 -17.62
C GLU A 11 -3.89 9.37 -16.85
N TYR A 12 -3.93 8.46 -15.87
CA TYR A 12 -2.79 8.11 -15.03
C TYR A 12 -2.83 6.65 -14.59
N LEU A 13 -1.68 6.14 -14.15
CA LEU A 13 -1.53 4.83 -13.52
C LEU A 13 -0.64 4.96 -12.27
N ALA A 14 -1.15 4.57 -11.11
CA ALA A 14 -0.34 4.44 -9.91
C ALA A 14 0.45 3.12 -9.91
N ILE A 15 1.75 3.20 -9.63
CA ILE A 15 2.61 2.04 -9.40
C ILE A 15 2.78 1.91 -7.89
N THR A 16 2.31 0.81 -7.31
CA THR A 16 2.26 0.61 -5.84
C THR A 16 2.83 -0.76 -5.47
N ASP A 17 4.11 -0.98 -5.77
CA ASP A 17 4.82 -2.20 -5.34
C ASP A 17 4.91 -2.28 -3.81
N HIS A 18 5.21 -3.47 -3.27
CA HIS A 18 5.27 -3.70 -1.81
C HIS A 18 6.58 -3.20 -1.17
N SER A 19 6.52 -2.74 0.08
CA SER A 19 7.70 -2.53 0.95
C SER A 19 8.31 -3.87 1.43
N GLN A 20 9.48 -3.80 2.09
CA GLN A 20 10.35 -4.96 2.32
C GLN A 20 9.89 -5.92 3.42
N HIS A 21 9.16 -5.45 4.45
CA HIS A 21 8.90 -6.17 5.70
C HIS A 21 8.43 -7.62 5.51
N LEU A 22 7.57 -7.88 4.53
CA LEU A 22 7.34 -9.24 4.05
C LEU A 22 8.43 -9.73 3.09
N GLY A 23 9.41 -10.42 3.67
CA GLY A 23 10.45 -11.16 2.93
C GLY A 23 9.95 -12.21 1.92
N VAL A 24 8.62 -12.43 1.84
CA VAL A 24 7.96 -13.34 0.88
C VAL A 24 7.76 -12.68 -0.50
N ALA A 25 7.70 -11.35 -0.59
CA ALA A 25 7.31 -10.62 -1.81
C ALA A 25 8.47 -9.95 -2.57
N LYS A 26 9.73 -10.13 -2.16
CA LYS A 26 10.89 -9.38 -2.70
C LYS A 26 10.63 -7.86 -2.76
N GLY A 27 9.94 -7.33 -1.74
CA GLY A 27 9.57 -5.93 -1.64
C GLY A 27 10.75 -4.96 -1.75
N LEU A 28 10.44 -3.70 -2.02
CA LEU A 28 11.42 -2.65 -2.21
C LEU A 28 11.94 -2.18 -0.86
N ASP A 29 13.24 -2.34 -0.64
CA ASP A 29 13.97 -1.58 0.36
C ASP A 29 14.13 -0.11 -0.09
N VAL A 30 14.62 0.74 0.80
CA VAL A 30 14.84 2.17 0.51
C VAL A 30 15.67 2.38 -0.77
N THR A 31 16.75 1.62 -0.94
CA THR A 31 17.67 1.80 -2.08
C THR A 31 16.98 1.43 -3.38
N ARG A 32 16.28 0.30 -3.41
CA ARG A 32 15.54 -0.19 -4.57
C ARG A 32 14.36 0.70 -4.90
N LEU A 33 13.67 1.23 -3.88
CA LEU A 33 12.58 2.17 -4.08
C LEU A 33 13.07 3.46 -4.72
N LEU A 34 14.13 4.08 -4.21
CA LEU A 34 14.65 5.32 -4.81
C LEU A 34 15.05 5.13 -6.28
N ALA A 35 15.72 4.02 -6.59
CA ALA A 35 16.04 3.66 -7.98
C ALA A 35 14.78 3.42 -8.83
N HIS A 36 13.72 2.84 -8.23
CA HIS A 36 12.44 2.64 -8.89
C HIS A 36 11.72 3.97 -9.18
N LEU A 37 11.76 4.93 -8.25
CA LEU A 37 11.20 6.27 -8.44
C LEU A 37 11.89 7.01 -9.58
N GLU A 38 13.23 6.92 -9.68
CA GLU A 38 13.97 7.49 -10.80
C GLU A 38 13.57 6.88 -12.15
N GLN A 39 13.23 5.58 -12.19
CA GLN A 39 12.72 4.94 -13.39
C GLN A 39 11.34 5.47 -13.77
N ILE A 40 10.47 5.70 -12.78
CA ILE A 40 9.15 6.31 -13.00
C ILE A 40 9.32 7.74 -13.54
N ASP A 41 10.20 8.55 -12.95
CA ASP A 41 10.46 9.92 -13.40
C ASP A 41 10.96 9.94 -14.86
N LYS A 42 11.89 9.06 -15.22
CA LYS A 42 12.36 8.91 -16.62
C LYS A 42 11.24 8.55 -17.60
N LEU A 43 10.30 7.68 -17.18
CA LEU A 43 9.15 7.32 -18.01
C LEU A 43 8.13 8.46 -18.13
N ASN A 44 7.99 9.28 -17.10
CA ASN A 44 7.14 10.46 -17.12
C ASN A 44 7.71 11.57 -18.01
N ASP A 45 9.03 11.63 -18.21
CA ASP A 45 9.69 12.56 -19.13
C ASP A 45 9.53 12.15 -20.62
N GLU A 46 9.06 10.93 -20.91
CA GLU A 46 8.88 10.48 -22.29
C GLU A 46 7.72 11.23 -22.97
N PRO A 47 7.95 11.79 -24.18
CA PRO A 47 6.88 12.42 -24.95
C PRO A 47 5.81 11.38 -25.31
N ASP A 48 4.55 11.79 -25.25
CA ASP A 48 3.39 10.92 -25.43
C ASP A 48 3.29 9.77 -24.40
N GLY A 49 3.94 9.89 -23.24
CA GLY A 49 3.76 8.99 -22.10
C GLY A 49 2.37 9.05 -21.47
N ILE A 50 2.12 8.17 -20.50
CA ILE A 50 1.00 8.31 -19.55
C ILE A 50 1.60 8.73 -18.20
N THR A 51 0.90 9.59 -17.45
CA THR A 51 1.34 9.96 -16.10
C THR A 51 1.36 8.74 -15.19
N LEU A 52 2.55 8.40 -14.70
CA LEU A 52 2.78 7.38 -13.69
C LEU A 52 2.90 8.05 -12.32
N LEU A 53 2.06 7.65 -11.37
CA LEU A 53 2.15 8.12 -9.99
C LEU A 53 3.10 7.21 -9.21
N LYS A 54 4.00 7.85 -8.46
CA LYS A 54 4.97 7.21 -7.57
C LYS A 54 4.27 6.75 -6.30
N GLY A 55 3.88 5.49 -6.25
CA GLY A 55 3.20 4.92 -5.10
C GLY A 55 4.01 3.80 -4.43
N LEU A 56 3.59 3.45 -3.23
CA LEU A 56 4.10 2.27 -2.52
C LEU A 56 2.97 1.68 -1.67
N GLU A 57 2.83 0.36 -1.73
CA GLU A 57 2.03 -0.38 -0.77
C GLU A 57 2.90 -0.70 0.45
N VAL A 58 2.72 0.08 1.51
CA VAL A 58 3.57 0.06 2.70
C VAL A 58 2.94 -0.81 3.77
N ASP A 59 3.75 -1.73 4.29
CA ASP A 59 3.36 -2.51 5.46
C ASP A 59 3.11 -1.59 6.66
N ILE A 60 1.93 -1.71 7.26
CA ILE A 60 1.64 -1.18 8.58
C ILE A 60 2.18 -2.21 9.57
N LEU A 61 3.20 -1.88 10.36
CA LEU A 61 3.80 -2.80 11.33
C LEU A 61 2.86 -3.07 12.52
N GLU A 62 3.13 -4.08 13.35
CA GLU A 62 2.28 -4.41 14.52
C GLU A 62 2.00 -3.19 15.41
N GLY A 63 3.00 -2.32 15.58
CA GLY A 63 2.91 -1.10 16.36
C GLY A 63 2.23 0.09 15.67
N GLY A 64 1.75 -0.05 14.43
CA GLY A 64 1.04 1.01 13.69
C GLY A 64 1.95 1.95 12.88
N SER A 65 3.28 1.85 13.02
CA SER A 65 4.22 2.58 12.16
C SER A 65 4.24 2.00 10.74
N LEU A 66 4.69 2.80 9.77
CA LEU A 66 4.86 2.38 8.38
C LEU A 66 6.27 1.80 8.14
N ASP A 67 6.37 0.79 7.29
CA ASP A 67 7.62 0.11 6.89
C ASP A 67 8.47 0.93 5.89
N MET A 68 8.62 2.23 6.13
CA MET A 68 9.51 3.08 5.36
C MET A 68 9.82 4.38 6.12
N PRO A 69 11.04 4.94 6.04
CA PRO A 69 11.35 6.23 6.64
C PRO A 69 10.55 7.41 6.05
N ASP A 70 10.24 8.40 6.88
CA ASP A 70 9.43 9.58 6.50
C ASP A 70 9.99 10.35 5.30
N ASP A 71 11.32 10.52 5.23
CA ASP A 71 11.99 11.23 4.15
C ASP A 71 11.85 10.53 2.78
N VAL A 72 11.65 9.21 2.81
CA VAL A 72 11.36 8.40 1.62
C VAL A 72 9.87 8.43 1.31
N LEU A 73 9.00 8.31 2.32
CA LEU A 73 7.54 8.42 2.16
C LEU A 73 7.13 9.76 1.55
N GLY A 74 7.79 10.86 1.95
CA GLY A 74 7.55 12.20 1.41
C GLY A 74 7.92 12.39 -0.06
N LYS A 75 8.53 11.40 -0.72
CA LYS A 75 8.83 11.41 -2.17
C LYS A 75 7.74 10.74 -3.01
N LEU A 76 6.77 10.09 -2.37
CA LEU A 76 5.69 9.37 -3.03
C LEU A 76 4.48 10.29 -3.25
N ASP A 77 3.79 10.08 -4.37
CA ASP A 77 2.49 10.69 -4.64
C ASP A 77 1.38 9.97 -3.86
N LEU A 78 1.56 8.67 -3.58
CA LEU A 78 0.57 7.81 -2.91
C LEU A 78 1.25 6.85 -1.93
N VAL A 79 0.88 6.94 -0.65
CA VAL A 79 1.24 5.94 0.37
C VAL A 79 0.02 5.11 0.69
N VAL A 80 0.05 3.85 0.25
CA VAL A 80 -1.05 2.91 0.45
C VAL A 80 -0.69 1.97 1.59
N GLY A 81 -1.26 2.19 2.78
CA GLY A 81 -0.99 1.34 3.93
C GLY A 81 -1.75 0.02 3.85
N ALA A 82 -1.10 -1.07 4.23
CA ALA A 82 -1.67 -2.41 4.20
C ALA A 82 -1.29 -3.22 5.45
N VAL A 83 -2.19 -4.10 5.90
CA VAL A 83 -1.87 -5.08 6.94
C VAL A 83 -1.69 -6.44 6.30
N HIS A 84 -0.49 -7.00 6.43
CA HIS A 84 -0.16 -8.29 5.83
C HIS A 84 0.29 -9.36 6.83
N ASP A 85 0.37 -9.03 8.11
CA ASP A 85 0.72 -9.95 9.19
C ASP A 85 -0.08 -9.67 10.47
N HIS A 86 0.14 -10.49 11.51
CA HIS A 86 -0.51 -10.36 12.82
C HIS A 86 -2.06 -10.28 12.73
N PHE A 87 -2.67 -10.97 11.77
CA PHE A 87 -4.13 -10.97 11.56
C PHE A 87 -4.96 -11.47 12.75
N GLN A 88 -4.31 -12.13 13.71
CA GLN A 88 -4.95 -12.71 14.90
C GLN A 88 -4.96 -11.76 16.11
N LEU A 89 -4.52 -10.51 15.94
CA LEU A 89 -4.68 -9.48 16.98
C LEU A 89 -6.15 -9.32 17.39
N SER A 90 -6.38 -8.88 18.63
CA SER A 90 -7.72 -8.53 19.05
C SER A 90 -8.26 -7.39 18.17
N GLN A 91 -9.58 -7.33 18.00
CA GLN A 91 -10.23 -6.29 17.22
C GLN A 91 -9.79 -4.88 17.65
N GLN A 92 -9.69 -4.65 18.96
CA GLN A 92 -9.23 -3.38 19.52
C GLN A 92 -7.80 -3.07 19.08
N LYS A 93 -6.86 -4.00 19.29
CA LYS A 93 -5.45 -3.81 18.90
C LYS A 93 -5.29 -3.56 17.40
N GLN A 94 -6.06 -4.27 16.58
CA GLN A 94 -6.01 -4.09 15.13
C GLN A 94 -6.59 -2.74 14.70
N THR A 95 -7.63 -2.26 15.39
CA THR A 95 -8.19 -0.94 15.14
C THR A 95 -7.19 0.15 15.52
N GLU A 96 -6.56 0.05 16.70
CA GLU A 96 -5.53 0.99 17.16
C GLU A 96 -4.33 1.04 16.21
N ARG A 97 -3.85 -0.13 15.76
CA ARG A 97 -2.77 -0.25 14.77
C ARG A 97 -3.09 0.50 13.47
N ILE A 98 -4.28 0.29 12.91
CA ILE A 98 -4.68 0.92 11.64
C ILE A 98 -4.89 2.43 11.82
N LEU A 99 -5.53 2.86 12.92
CA LEU A 99 -5.75 4.29 13.19
C LEU A 99 -4.42 5.03 13.34
N MET A 100 -3.46 4.46 14.08
CA MET A 100 -2.13 5.06 14.21
C MET A 100 -1.42 5.23 12.86
N ALA A 101 -1.56 4.25 11.95
CA ALA A 101 -1.02 4.38 10.61
C ALA A 101 -1.72 5.47 9.79
N MET A 102 -3.04 5.59 9.91
CA MET A 102 -3.85 6.59 9.21
C MET A 102 -3.57 8.02 9.68
N ASP A 103 -3.13 8.21 10.92
CA ASP A 103 -2.72 9.51 11.46
C ASP A 103 -1.36 9.99 10.93
N HIS A 104 -0.62 9.13 10.20
CA HIS A 104 0.69 9.47 9.66
C HIS A 104 0.58 10.53 8.53
N PRO A 105 1.40 11.60 8.51
CA PRO A 105 1.25 12.73 7.57
C PRO A 105 1.31 12.37 6.09
N HIS A 106 2.03 11.29 5.76
CA HIS A 106 2.16 10.81 4.38
C HIS A 106 1.11 9.76 4.00
N PHE A 107 0.31 9.23 4.93
CA PHE A 107 -0.66 8.18 4.64
C PHE A 107 -1.75 8.67 3.69
N THR A 108 -2.05 7.91 2.64
CA THR A 108 -3.05 8.30 1.63
C THR A 108 -4.27 7.40 1.64
N MET A 109 -4.09 6.07 1.70
CA MET A 109 -5.20 5.12 1.59
C MET A 109 -4.91 3.81 2.29
N LEU A 110 -5.94 3.17 2.83
CA LEU A 110 -5.87 1.81 3.37
C LEU A 110 -6.21 0.78 2.28
N ALA A 111 -5.27 -0.10 1.95
CA ALA A 111 -5.50 -1.21 1.04
C ALA A 111 -6.25 -2.37 1.73
N HIS A 112 -7.11 -3.03 0.94
CA HIS A 112 -7.81 -4.28 1.26
C HIS A 112 -8.11 -4.50 2.77
N PRO A 113 -8.93 -3.63 3.41
CA PRO A 113 -9.00 -3.47 4.87
C PRO A 113 -9.39 -4.71 5.69
N GLN A 114 -9.96 -5.73 5.05
CA GLN A 114 -10.39 -6.97 5.71
C GLN A 114 -9.25 -7.98 5.87
N GLY A 115 -8.09 -7.73 5.25
CA GLY A 115 -7.09 -8.76 5.04
C GLY A 115 -7.58 -9.81 4.04
N VAL A 116 -6.63 -10.49 3.39
CA VAL A 116 -6.79 -11.40 2.25
C VAL A 116 -8.14 -12.15 2.13
N THR A 117 -8.78 -12.03 0.96
CA THR A 117 -9.87 -12.90 0.50
C THR A 117 -9.32 -14.19 -0.13
N GLN A 118 -8.91 -15.16 0.70
CA GLN A 118 -8.77 -16.57 0.28
C GLN A 118 -8.95 -17.46 1.51
N PRO A 119 -9.69 -18.59 1.44
CA PRO A 119 -10.25 -19.28 2.61
C PRO A 119 -9.22 -20.06 3.46
N ARG A 120 -7.92 -19.72 3.39
CA ARG A 120 -6.84 -20.49 4.04
C ARG A 120 -6.03 -19.71 5.09
N ARG A 121 -6.28 -18.41 5.30
CA ARG A 121 -5.68 -17.63 6.39
C ARG A 121 -6.74 -16.69 6.98
N GLY A 122 -6.87 -16.67 8.30
CA GLY A 122 -7.95 -15.96 9.00
C GLY A 122 -8.00 -14.47 8.64
N ALA A 123 -9.17 -14.01 8.19
CA ALA A 123 -9.42 -12.61 7.87
C ALA A 123 -9.47 -11.73 9.14
N ILE A 124 -9.18 -10.44 8.99
CA ILE A 124 -9.41 -9.44 10.04
C ILE A 124 -10.92 -9.37 10.29
N ARG A 125 -11.33 -9.62 11.53
CA ARG A 125 -12.75 -9.59 11.90
C ARG A 125 -13.26 -8.15 11.90
N SER A 126 -14.17 -7.83 10.98
CA SER A 126 -14.86 -6.53 10.93
C SER A 126 -16.28 -6.61 11.54
N PRO A 127 -16.82 -5.50 12.09
CA PRO A 127 -18.13 -5.49 12.75
C PRO A 127 -19.34 -5.56 11.80
N THR A 128 -19.16 -5.53 10.48
CA THR A 128 -20.28 -5.42 9.52
C THR A 128 -21.07 -6.71 9.32
N HIS A 129 -20.69 -7.82 9.97
CA HIS A 129 -21.39 -9.10 9.84
C HIS A 129 -22.58 -9.33 10.80
N SER A 130 -22.94 -8.36 11.65
CA SER A 130 -24.08 -8.49 12.57
C SER A 130 -25.42 -7.91 12.06
N LEU A 131 -25.48 -7.38 10.83
CA LEU A 131 -26.69 -6.71 10.29
C LEU A 131 -27.49 -7.51 9.26
N ARG A 132 -27.28 -8.83 9.14
CA ARG A 132 -28.16 -9.71 8.35
C ARG A 132 -28.51 -10.97 9.12
N ALA A 133 -29.64 -10.91 9.83
CA ALA A 133 -30.65 -11.97 10.00
C ALA A 133 -31.52 -11.68 11.24
N ARG A 134 -32.57 -10.87 11.05
CA ARG A 134 -33.90 -11.16 11.57
C ARG A 134 -34.87 -11.03 10.41
#